data_AF-A0A4R4KGH9-F1
#
_entry.id   AF-A0A4R4KGH9-F1
#
_cell.length_a   1.000
_cell.length_b   1.000
_cell.length_c   1.000
_cell.angle_alpha   90.00
_cell.angle_beta   90.00
_cell.angle_gamma   90.00
#
_symmetry.space_group_name_H-M   'P 1'
#
loop_
_entity.id
_entity.type
_entity.pdbx_description
1 polymer ?
#
loop_
_entity_poly.entity_id
_entity_poly.type
_entity_poly.pdbx_seq_one_letter_code
_entity_poly.pdbx_strand_id
1 'polypeptide(L)'
;MKLKQTQGLLLTFYISLIILCLTECQLGGPGKRVTTVTGRVIDEAQQPVDSVLIFVSSTGFARPSVNLGETYTDKEGNYQLVFDVSKDFDGVTVGISFNRSIAFSNKYKDYSYNKRESNTEGTCCPVRIGAKTSYDFTLLFR
;
A
#
# COMPACT_ATOMS: atom_id res chain seq x y z
N MET A 1 22.76 31.55 50.28
CA MET A 1 22.09 30.27 49.96
C MET A 1 21.20 30.44 48.73
N LYS A 2 21.74 30.32 47.51
CA LYS A 2 21.02 30.15 46.24
C LYS A 2 22.05 29.71 45.21
N LEU A 3 22.03 28.45 44.78
CA LEU A 3 22.70 27.93 43.57
C LEU A 3 22.39 26.42 43.46
N LYS A 4 21.10 26.06 43.43
CA LYS A 4 20.62 24.69 43.13
C LYS A 4 19.76 24.63 41.86
N GLN A 5 19.51 25.79 41.25
CA GLN A 5 18.47 25.96 40.22
C GLN A 5 19.00 25.86 38.77
N THR A 6 20.31 25.97 38.56
CA THR A 6 20.95 25.92 37.23
C THR A 6 21.19 24.50 36.71
N GLN A 7 21.34 23.51 37.60
CA GLN A 7 21.60 22.12 37.21
C GLN A 7 20.35 21.41 36.65
N GLY A 8 19.15 21.76 37.13
CA GLY A 8 17.90 21.18 36.64
C GLY A 8 17.57 21.60 35.20
N LEU A 9 17.90 22.85 34.83
CA LEU A 9 17.58 23.42 33.50
C LEU A 9 18.49 22.87 32.39
N LEU A 10 19.76 22.59 32.72
CA LEU A 10 20.70 21.92 31.82
C LEU A 10 20.29 20.46 31.61
N LEU A 11 19.91 19.75 32.68
CA LEU A 11 19.51 18.35 32.59
C LEU A 11 18.24 18.17 31.75
N THR A 12 17.24 19.06 31.90
CA THR A 12 16.02 19.02 31.06
C THR A 12 16.33 19.32 29.59
N PHE A 13 17.26 20.24 29.31
CA PHE A 13 17.68 20.55 27.94
C PHE A 13 18.37 19.35 27.26
N TYR A 14 19.25 18.63 27.97
CA TYR A 14 19.87 17.41 27.48
C TYR A 14 18.87 16.28 27.25
N ILE A 15 17.89 16.11 28.16
CA ILE A 15 16.84 15.10 28.01
C ILE A 15 15.95 15.41 26.79
N SER A 16 15.58 16.67 26.57
CA SER A 16 14.81 17.07 25.38
C SER A 16 15.57 16.85 24.07
N LEU A 17 16.89 17.08 24.04
CA LEU A 17 17.74 16.79 22.87
C LEU A 17 17.83 15.30 22.56
N ILE A 18 17.93 14.44 23.58
CA ILE A 18 17.95 12.98 23.42
C ILE A 18 16.58 12.48 22.92
N ILE A 19 15.48 13.03 23.41
CA ILE A 19 14.13 12.69 22.94
C ILE A 19 13.94 13.10 21.47
N LEU A 20 14.45 14.28 21.06
CA LEU A 20 14.41 14.72 19.66
C LEU A 20 15.21 13.80 18.73
N CYS A 21 16.35 13.29 19.18
CA CYS A 21 17.16 12.33 18.40
C CYS A 21 16.51 10.94 18.29
N LEU A 22 15.69 10.52 19.25
CA LEU A 22 15.03 9.21 19.23
C LEU A 22 13.76 9.17 18.38
N THR A 23 13.16 10.33 18.08
CA THR A 23 11.95 10.41 17.23
C THR A 23 12.23 10.18 15.74
N GLU A 24 13.48 10.25 15.28
CA GLU A 24 13.84 9.98 13.88
C GLU A 24 13.99 8.48 13.54
N CYS A 25 13.91 7.59 14.53
CA CYS A 25 14.05 6.14 14.31
C CYS A 25 12.72 5.38 14.18
N GLN A 26 11.56 6.04 14.23
CA GLN A 26 10.27 5.39 14.04
C GLN A 26 9.56 5.99 12.83
N LEU A 27 9.38 5.15 11.80
CA LEU A 27 8.76 5.42 10.49
C LEU A 27 9.69 5.98 9.39
N GLY A 28 10.44 5.07 8.77
CA GLY A 28 10.81 5.19 7.35
C GLY A 28 11.70 6.37 7.00
N GLY A 29 13.00 6.27 7.35
CA GLY A 29 14.00 7.23 6.90
C GLY A 29 14.04 7.44 5.38
N PRO A 30 14.64 8.55 4.92
CA PRO A 30 14.70 8.92 3.51
C PRO A 30 15.32 7.81 2.65
N GLY A 31 14.59 7.32 1.64
CA GLY A 31 15.11 6.38 0.63
C GLY A 31 14.55 4.96 0.62
N LYS A 32 13.70 4.56 1.58
CA LYS A 32 13.02 3.24 1.51
C LYS A 32 11.83 3.30 0.54
N ARG A 33 11.97 2.64 -0.61
CA ARG A 33 10.93 2.52 -1.66
C ARG A 33 10.20 1.18 -1.63
N VAL A 34 10.48 0.36 -0.63
CA VAL A 34 9.73 -0.86 -0.31
C VAL A 34 8.28 -0.46 -0.03
N THR A 35 7.40 -0.98 -0.87
CA THR A 35 5.97 -0.65 -0.89
C THR A 35 5.19 -1.91 -0.53
N THR A 36 4.10 -1.74 0.22
CA THR A 36 3.21 -2.85 0.56
C THR A 36 1.80 -2.53 0.11
N VAL A 37 1.18 -3.46 -0.58
CA VAL A 37 -0.23 -3.39 -0.95
C VAL A 37 -0.95 -4.57 -0.31
N THR A 38 -2.06 -4.29 0.36
CA THR A 38 -2.93 -5.29 0.96
C THR A 38 -4.37 -5.07 0.55
N GLY A 39 -5.22 -6.05 0.77
CA GLY A 39 -6.65 -5.85 0.66
C GLY A 39 -7.41 -7.14 0.63
N ARG A 40 -8.69 -7.03 0.27
CA ARG A 40 -9.61 -8.15 0.17
C ARG A 40 -10.45 -8.07 -1.10
N VAL A 41 -10.72 -9.21 -1.71
CA VAL A 41 -11.60 -9.35 -2.86
C VAL A 41 -12.86 -10.11 -2.45
N ILE A 42 -14.01 -9.49 -2.71
CA ILE A 42 -15.33 -10.08 -2.55
C ILE A 42 -16.12 -9.98 -3.87
N ASP A 43 -17.24 -10.68 -3.99
CA ASP A 43 -18.21 -10.49 -5.08
C ASP A 43 -19.43 -9.66 -4.62
N GLU A 44 -20.35 -9.36 -5.56
CA GLU A 44 -21.59 -8.62 -5.25
C GLU A 44 -22.48 -9.33 -4.22
N ALA A 45 -22.35 -10.66 -4.07
CA ALA A 45 -23.02 -11.44 -3.03
C ALA A 45 -22.29 -11.41 -1.68
N GLN A 46 -21.29 -10.54 -1.53
CA GLN A 46 -20.45 -10.37 -0.34
C GLN A 46 -19.67 -11.64 0.04
N GLN A 47 -19.43 -12.54 -0.92
CA GLN A 47 -18.63 -13.74 -0.70
C GLN A 47 -17.15 -13.45 -0.99
N PRO A 48 -16.22 -13.95 -0.16
CA PRO A 48 -14.80 -13.87 -0.48
C PRO A 48 -14.49 -14.66 -1.76
N VAL A 49 -13.57 -14.14 -2.57
CA VAL A 49 -13.17 -14.79 -3.82
C VAL A 49 -11.69 -15.20 -3.74
N ASP A 50 -11.48 -16.51 -3.68
CA ASP A 50 -10.16 -17.16 -3.68
C ASP A 50 -9.51 -17.10 -5.08
N SER A 51 -8.18 -17.14 -5.11
CA SER A 51 -7.36 -17.36 -6.29
C SER A 51 -7.53 -16.30 -7.40
N VAL A 52 -7.88 -15.07 -7.00
CA VAL A 52 -7.91 -13.90 -7.88
C VAL A 52 -6.49 -13.38 -8.04
N LEU A 53 -6.04 -13.24 -9.29
CA LEU A 53 -4.71 -12.67 -9.57
C LEU A 53 -4.73 -11.15 -9.39
N ILE A 54 -4.00 -10.69 -8.39
CA ILE A 54 -3.69 -9.29 -8.14
C ILE A 54 -2.32 -9.00 -8.72
N PHE A 55 -2.23 -7.95 -9.54
CA PHE A 55 -0.97 -7.51 -10.11
C PHE A 55 -0.67 -6.07 -9.70
N VAL A 56 0.62 -5.76 -9.64
CA VAL A 56 1.11 -4.41 -9.45
C VAL A 56 1.98 -4.05 -10.65
N SER A 57 1.71 -2.90 -11.24
CA SER A 57 2.47 -2.38 -12.37
C SER A 57 3.03 -0.99 -12.09
N SER A 58 4.16 -0.67 -12.73
CA SER A 58 4.68 0.69 -12.70
C SER A 58 3.85 1.60 -13.60
N THR A 59 3.83 2.88 -13.24
CA THR A 59 3.37 3.96 -14.10
C THR A 59 4.49 5.00 -14.25
N GLY A 60 4.58 5.60 -15.43
CA GLY A 60 5.60 6.61 -15.72
C GLY A 60 5.35 7.23 -17.08
N PHE A 61 5.67 8.51 -17.23
CA PHE A 61 5.42 9.26 -18.46
C PHE A 61 6.34 8.83 -19.61
N ALA A 62 7.57 8.40 -19.29
CA ALA A 62 8.62 8.14 -20.28
C ALA A 62 8.92 6.65 -20.52
N ARG A 63 8.24 5.72 -19.83
CA ARG A 63 8.53 4.28 -19.90
C ARG A 63 7.25 3.46 -19.99
N PRO A 64 7.27 2.33 -20.73
CA PRO A 64 6.15 1.39 -20.73
C PRO A 64 5.89 0.88 -19.31
N SER A 65 4.62 0.65 -18.99
CA SER A 65 4.22 0.01 -17.75
C SER A 65 4.83 -1.39 -17.68
N VAL A 66 5.55 -1.68 -16.59
CA VAL A 66 6.11 -3.01 -16.33
C VAL A 66 5.43 -3.63 -15.12
N ASN A 67 5.30 -4.95 -15.13
CA ASN A 67 4.85 -5.69 -13.98
C ASN A 67 5.93 -5.66 -12.89
N LEU A 68 5.57 -5.20 -11.69
CA LEU A 68 6.45 -5.14 -10.52
C LEU A 68 6.24 -6.34 -9.58
N GLY A 69 5.11 -7.05 -9.72
CA GLY A 69 4.81 -8.23 -8.93
C GLY A 69 3.35 -8.67 -9.04
N GLU A 70 3.12 -9.93 -8.70
CA GLU A 70 1.80 -10.56 -8.71
C GLU A 70 1.60 -11.39 -7.44
N THR A 71 0.36 -11.53 -7.00
CA THR A 71 -0.06 -12.42 -5.92
C THR A 71 -1.47 -12.91 -6.16
N TYR A 72 -1.89 -13.95 -5.45
CA TYR A 72 -3.25 -14.48 -5.50
C TYR A 72 -3.96 -14.22 -4.17
N THR A 73 -5.27 -14.04 -4.23
CA THR A 73 -6.09 -14.01 -3.00
C THR A 73 -6.14 -15.39 -2.35
N ASP A 74 -6.22 -15.41 -1.02
CA ASP A 74 -6.47 -16.61 -0.22
C ASP A 74 -7.97 -16.96 -0.16
N LYS A 75 -8.31 -18.02 0.60
CA LYS A 75 -9.68 -18.52 0.77
C LYS A 75 -10.63 -17.50 1.39
N GLU A 76 -10.09 -16.59 2.19
CA GLU A 76 -10.81 -15.50 2.83
C GLU A 76 -10.89 -14.25 1.94
N GLY A 77 -10.31 -14.32 0.73
CA GLY A 77 -10.27 -13.27 -0.28
C GLY A 77 -9.15 -12.25 -0.04
N ASN A 78 -8.27 -12.45 0.95
CA ASN A 78 -7.23 -11.48 1.28
C ASN A 78 -6.02 -11.64 0.37
N TYR A 79 -5.32 -10.53 0.14
CA TYR A 79 -4.04 -10.54 -0.55
C TYR A 79 -3.05 -9.58 0.10
N GLN A 80 -1.77 -9.89 -0.09
CA GLN A 80 -0.66 -9.03 0.29
C GLN A 80 0.46 -9.14 -0.74
N LEU A 81 1.02 -7.99 -1.11
CA LEU A 81 2.21 -7.89 -1.94
C LEU A 81 3.20 -6.93 -1.28
N VAL A 82 4.46 -7.33 -1.17
CA VAL A 82 5.58 -6.48 -0.71
C VAL A 82 6.64 -6.49 -1.79
N PHE A 83 7.00 -5.31 -2.29
CA PHE A 83 7.91 -5.17 -3.42
C PHE A 83 8.74 -3.89 -3.30
N ASP A 84 9.94 -3.89 -3.88
CA ASP A 84 10.76 -2.69 -3.99
C ASP A 84 10.48 -2.00 -5.33
N VAL A 85 10.37 -0.68 -5.31
CA VAL A 85 10.09 0.12 -6.51
C VAL A 85 11.37 0.81 -6.95
N SER A 86 11.86 0.44 -8.14
CA SER A 86 13.03 1.12 -8.73
C SER A 86 12.83 2.64 -8.78
N LYS A 87 13.93 3.39 -8.63
CA LYS A 87 13.93 4.86 -8.69
C LYS A 87 13.51 5.41 -10.07
N ASP A 88 13.56 4.56 -11.08
CA ASP A 88 13.19 4.88 -12.46
C ASP A 88 11.67 4.98 -12.70
N PHE A 89 10.86 4.63 -11.70
CA PHE A 89 9.40 4.68 -11.79
C PHE A 89 8.83 5.75 -10.85
N ASP A 90 7.97 6.59 -11.40
CA ASP A 90 7.35 7.71 -10.69
C ASP A 90 6.03 7.34 -10.03
N GLY A 91 5.42 6.23 -10.45
CA GLY A 91 4.18 5.75 -9.89
C GLY A 91 4.02 4.24 -9.96
N VAL A 92 3.03 3.76 -9.22
CA VAL A 92 2.66 2.35 -9.11
C VAL A 92 1.14 2.25 -9.07
N THR A 93 0.60 1.24 -9.74
CA THR A 93 -0.82 0.92 -9.73
C THR A 93 -1.05 -0.54 -9.42
N VAL A 94 -2.15 -0.85 -8.73
CA VAL A 94 -2.62 -2.22 -8.47
C VAL A 94 -3.87 -2.52 -9.31
N GLY A 95 -4.09 -3.77 -9.69
CA GLY A 95 -5.31 -4.19 -10.38
C GLY A 95 -5.57 -5.69 -10.32
N ILE A 96 -6.72 -6.08 -10.87
CA ILE A 96 -7.15 -7.48 -11.01
C ILE A 96 -7.00 -7.92 -12.47
N SER A 97 -6.40 -9.09 -12.71
CA SER A 97 -6.27 -9.65 -14.05
C SER A 97 -7.47 -10.53 -14.43
N PHE A 98 -8.20 -10.16 -15.49
CA PHE A 98 -9.32 -10.96 -16.02
C PHE A 98 -8.88 -12.00 -17.05
N ASN A 99 -7.68 -11.87 -17.61
CA ASN A 99 -7.27 -12.62 -18.81
C ASN A 99 -6.64 -14.00 -18.50
N ARG A 100 -6.56 -14.39 -17.23
CA ARG A 100 -5.85 -15.62 -16.81
C ARG A 100 -6.77 -16.85 -16.71
N SER A 101 -8.08 -16.66 -16.60
CA SER A 101 -9.04 -17.76 -16.46
C SER A 101 -10.32 -17.45 -17.22
N ILE A 102 -10.67 -18.32 -18.16
CA ILE A 102 -11.93 -18.24 -18.92
C ILE A 102 -13.14 -18.36 -17.98
N ALA A 103 -13.06 -19.22 -16.96
CA ALA A 103 -14.12 -19.36 -15.98
C ALA A 103 -14.30 -18.06 -15.15
N PHE A 104 -13.19 -17.42 -14.78
CA PHE A 104 -13.22 -16.14 -14.07
C PHE A 104 -13.80 -15.02 -14.94
N SER A 105 -13.33 -14.89 -16.19
CA SER A 105 -13.80 -13.86 -17.11
C SER A 105 -15.23 -14.07 -17.61
N ASN A 106 -15.73 -15.31 -17.61
CA ASN A 106 -17.14 -15.62 -17.88
C ASN A 106 -18.06 -15.36 -16.67
N LYS A 107 -17.52 -15.40 -15.45
CA LYS A 107 -18.30 -15.16 -14.22
C LYS A 107 -18.39 -13.66 -13.88
N TYR A 108 -17.30 -12.92 -14.05
CA TYR A 108 -17.19 -11.52 -13.66
C TYR A 108 -16.87 -10.62 -14.87
N LYS A 109 -17.48 -9.42 -14.92
CA LYS A 109 -17.25 -8.45 -16.00
C LYS A 109 -16.27 -7.34 -15.66
N ASP A 110 -16.23 -6.96 -14.39
CA ASP A 110 -15.48 -5.80 -13.91
C ASP A 110 -15.35 -5.86 -12.38
N TYR A 111 -14.80 -4.82 -11.76
CA TYR A 111 -14.72 -4.65 -10.32
C TYR A 111 -14.89 -3.19 -9.89
N SER A 112 -15.48 -2.99 -8.73
CA SER A 112 -15.37 -1.73 -8.00
C SER A 112 -14.28 -1.85 -6.93
N TYR A 113 -13.88 -0.72 -6.36
CA TYR A 113 -12.79 -0.68 -5.38
C TYR A 113 -13.07 0.32 -4.27
N ASN A 114 -12.48 0.07 -3.10
CA ASN A 114 -12.47 0.97 -1.96
C ASN A 114 -11.05 1.08 -1.40
N LYS A 115 -10.55 2.30 -1.27
CA LYS A 115 -9.28 2.57 -0.60
C LYS A 115 -9.55 2.90 0.87
N ARG A 116 -9.10 2.03 1.79
CA ARG A 116 -9.41 2.19 3.23
C ARG A 116 -8.91 3.50 3.85
N GLU A 117 -7.90 4.13 3.25
CA GLU A 117 -7.25 5.33 3.78
C GLU A 117 -7.79 6.66 3.19
N SER A 118 -8.64 6.62 2.15
CA SER A 118 -9.29 7.84 1.64
C SER A 118 -10.54 7.54 0.82
N ASN A 119 -11.57 8.38 0.97
CA ASN A 119 -12.74 8.46 0.09
C ASN A 119 -12.37 9.10 -1.26
N THR A 120 -11.37 8.56 -1.97
CA THR A 120 -10.98 9.08 -3.27
C THR A 120 -11.95 8.59 -4.33
N GLU A 121 -12.81 9.49 -4.80
CA GLU A 121 -13.40 9.42 -6.14
C GLU A 121 -12.29 9.75 -7.16
N GLY A 122 -12.03 8.87 -8.14
CA GLY A 122 -10.98 9.08 -9.14
C GLY A 122 -10.61 7.82 -9.94
N THR A 123 -9.49 7.89 -10.68
CA THR A 123 -8.93 6.75 -11.43
C THR A 123 -8.24 5.78 -10.48
N CYS A 124 -8.71 4.52 -10.45
CA CYS A 124 -8.05 3.43 -9.72
C CYS A 124 -6.72 3.04 -10.38
N CYS A 125 -5.71 2.53 -9.68
CA CYS A 125 -5.56 2.37 -8.23
C CYS A 125 -4.13 2.80 -7.83
N PRO A 126 -3.87 4.11 -7.69
CA PRO A 126 -2.51 4.60 -7.45
C PRO A 126 -2.00 4.23 -6.04
N VAL A 127 -0.85 3.59 -6.00
CA VAL A 127 -0.15 3.19 -4.77
C VAL A 127 0.97 4.20 -4.47
N ARG A 128 1.03 4.68 -3.22
CA ARG A 128 2.11 5.57 -2.80
C ARG A 128 3.38 4.76 -2.57
N ILE A 129 4.44 5.08 -3.31
CA ILE A 129 5.74 4.40 -3.20
C ILE A 129 6.33 4.61 -1.80
N GLY A 130 6.89 3.55 -1.22
CA GLY A 130 7.47 3.55 0.12
C GLY A 130 6.44 3.52 1.25
N ALA A 131 5.14 3.37 0.92
CA ALA A 131 4.05 3.32 1.89
C ALA A 131 3.41 1.93 1.93
N LYS A 132 2.55 1.76 2.94
CA LYS A 132 1.54 0.68 2.97
C LYS A 132 0.24 1.28 2.44
N THR A 133 -0.49 0.54 1.63
CA THR A 133 -1.80 0.97 1.12
C THR A 133 -2.73 -0.21 1.05
N SER A 134 -4.01 -0.01 1.40
CA SER A 134 -5.02 -1.06 1.35
C SER A 134 -6.12 -0.75 0.33
N TYR A 135 -6.36 -1.69 -0.59
CA TYR A 135 -7.42 -1.63 -1.60
C TYR A 135 -8.32 -2.87 -1.51
N ASP A 136 -9.58 -2.68 -1.15
CA ASP A 136 -10.58 -3.73 -1.24
C ASP A 136 -11.27 -3.66 -2.60
N PHE A 137 -11.56 -4.81 -3.19
CA PHE A 137 -12.21 -4.92 -4.49
C PHE A 137 -13.52 -5.71 -4.37
N THR A 138 -14.54 -5.26 -5.10
CA THR A 138 -15.80 -6.01 -5.26
C THR A 138 -15.96 -6.39 -6.72
N LEU A 139 -15.90 -7.68 -7.03
CA LEU A 139 -16.12 -8.21 -8.37
C LEU A 139 -17.59 -8.11 -8.76
N LEU A 140 -17.84 -7.65 -9.98
CA LEU A 140 -19.18 -7.48 -10.53
C LEU A 140 -19.52 -8.67 -11.42
N PHE A 141 -20.66 -9.32 -11.17
CA PHE A 141 -21.13 -10.44 -11.98
C PHE A 141 -21.44 -9.98 -13.40
N ARG A 142 -21.27 -10.89 -14.37
CA ARG A 142 -21.72 -10.65 -15.74
C ARG A 142 -23.22 -10.48 -15.81
#